data_AF-A0A7Z8PI67-F1
#
_entry.id   AF-A0A7Z8PI67-F1
#
_cell.length_a   1.000
_cell.length_b   1.000
_cell.length_c   1.000
_cell.angle_alpha   90.00
_cell.angle_beta   90.00
_cell.angle_gamma   90.00
#
_symmetry.space_group_name_H-M   'P 1'
#
loop_
_entity.id
_entity.type
_entity.pdbx_description
1 polymer ?
#
loop_
_entity_poly.entity_id
_entity_poly.type
_entity_poly.pdbx_seq_one_letter_code
_entity_poly.pdbx_strand_id
1 'polypeptide(L)'
;FLLRPGKGWLLAPAYDINPLPGATALSLNVSEAENAIDLDLALSVAEAFRISHDEARKIMSDMRLSVAQWRKLARHYQVSSAECERMADAFHLAPGRID
;
A
#
# COMPACT_ATOMS: atom_id res chain seq x y z
N PHE A 1 -3.04 -5.89 -18.22
CA PHE A 1 -4.29 -6.65 -18.32
C PHE A 1 -4.01 -8.02 -18.93
N LEU A 2 -4.76 -9.03 -18.53
CA LEU A 2 -4.70 -10.39 -19.06
C LEU A 2 -5.97 -10.67 -19.87
N LEU A 3 -5.81 -11.07 -21.13
CA LEU A 3 -6.94 -11.51 -21.94
C LEU A 3 -7.44 -12.86 -21.44
N ARG A 4 -8.74 -12.97 -21.19
CA ARG A 4 -9.46 -14.22 -20.94
C ARG A 4 -10.31 -14.50 -22.18
N PRO A 5 -9.89 -15.40 -23.08
CA PRO A 5 -10.64 -15.69 -24.31
C PRO A 5 -12.13 -15.99 -24.02
N GLY A 6 -13.03 -15.30 -24.73
CA GLY A 6 -14.48 -15.40 -24.52
C GLY A 6 -15.03 -14.77 -23.23
N LYS A 7 -14.19 -14.19 -22.37
CA LYS A 7 -14.57 -13.59 -21.07
C LYS A 7 -14.06 -12.15 -20.87
N GLY A 8 -13.37 -11.58 -21.85
CA GLY A 8 -12.86 -10.21 -21.81
C GLY A 8 -11.51 -10.08 -21.10
N TRP A 9 -11.28 -8.94 -20.45
CA TRP A 9 -9.99 -8.60 -19.84
C TRP A 9 -10.08 -8.65 -18.32
N LEU A 10 -9.05 -9.21 -17.69
CA LEU A 10 -8.84 -9.16 -16.25
C LEU A 10 -7.64 -8.24 -15.96
N LEU A 11 -7.62 -7.60 -14.79
CA LEU A 11 -6.38 -7.01 -14.30
C LEU A 11 -5.31 -8.09 -14.13
N ALA A 12 -4.09 -7.78 -14.56
CA ALA A 12 -2.95 -8.62 -14.19
C ALA A 12 -2.67 -8.41 -12.68
N PRO A 13 -1.97 -9.35 -12.03
CA PRO A 13 -1.39 -9.05 -10.71
C PRO A 13 -0.58 -7.76 -10.76
N ALA A 14 -0.48 -7.09 -9.61
CA ALA A 14 0.42 -5.96 -9.49
C ALA A 14 1.86 -6.47 -9.45
N TYR A 15 2.74 -5.85 -10.24
CA TYR A 15 4.16 -6.17 -10.32
C TYR A 15 4.97 -4.89 -10.08
N ASP A 16 6.25 -5.04 -9.74
CA ASP A 16 7.21 -3.95 -9.59
C ASP A 16 6.83 -2.89 -8.54
N ILE A 17 6.25 -3.34 -7.42
CA ILE A 17 5.99 -2.49 -6.26
C ILE A 17 7.23 -2.50 -5.37
N ASN A 18 7.96 -1.37 -5.33
CA ASN A 18 9.14 -1.20 -4.48
C ASN A 18 8.90 -0.06 -3.48
N PRO A 19 9.12 -0.28 -2.17
CA PRO A 19 9.07 0.78 -1.18
C PRO A 19 10.21 1.78 -1.41
N LEU A 20 9.92 3.08 -1.25
CA LEU A 20 10.88 4.17 -1.42
C LEU A 20 10.97 4.98 -0.11
N PRO A 21 12.02 4.77 0.70
CA PRO A 21 12.19 5.54 1.92
C PRO A 21 12.49 7.01 1.59
N GLY A 22 11.95 7.94 2.36
CA GLY A 22 12.08 9.38 2.12
C GLY A 22 11.22 9.95 0.98
N ALA A 23 10.31 9.16 0.41
CA ALA A 23 9.35 9.67 -0.56
C ALA A 23 8.42 10.70 0.11
N THR A 24 8.21 11.84 -0.55
CA THR A 24 7.31 12.91 -0.06
C THR A 24 5.96 12.93 -0.77
N ALA A 25 5.83 12.19 -1.88
CA ALA A 25 4.62 12.08 -2.67
C ALA A 25 4.59 10.78 -3.51
N LEU A 26 3.41 10.38 -3.97
CA LEU A 26 3.18 9.26 -4.87
C LEU A 26 3.41 9.65 -6.33
N SER A 27 3.77 8.68 -7.17
CA SER A 27 3.98 8.92 -8.61
C SER A 27 2.69 9.25 -9.38
N LEU A 28 1.53 8.91 -8.82
CA LEU A 28 0.20 9.17 -9.36
C LEU A 28 -0.62 9.94 -8.35
N ASN A 29 -1.52 10.80 -8.83
CA ASN A 29 -2.50 11.44 -7.97
C ASN A 29 -3.50 10.42 -7.42
N VAL A 30 -3.86 10.61 -6.15
CA VAL A 30 -4.92 9.89 -5.45
C VAL A 30 -6.26 10.57 -5.70
N SER A 31 -6.29 11.90 -5.58
CA SER A 31 -7.40 12.73 -6.04
C SER A 31 -7.16 13.24 -7.46
N GLU A 32 -7.99 14.16 -7.96
CA GLU A 32 -7.72 14.79 -9.26
C GLU A 32 -6.42 15.61 -9.26
N ALA A 33 -6.01 16.15 -8.10
CA ALA A 33 -4.90 17.12 -8.01
C ALA A 33 -3.80 16.74 -7.00
N GLU A 34 -4.04 15.78 -6.10
CA GLU A 34 -3.15 15.51 -4.97
C GLU A 34 -2.60 14.09 -5.01
N ASN A 35 -1.31 13.96 -4.71
CA ASN A 35 -0.56 12.70 -4.64
C ASN A 35 0.13 12.50 -3.27
N ALA A 36 -0.40 13.12 -2.21
CA ALA A 36 0.18 13.00 -0.88
C ALA A 36 0.14 11.54 -0.39
N ILE A 37 1.16 11.15 0.39
CA ILE A 37 1.22 9.85 1.06
C ILE A 37 0.36 9.93 2.33
N ASP A 38 -0.96 9.96 2.14
CA ASP A 38 -1.95 10.19 3.19
C ASP A 38 -3.14 9.22 3.05
N LEU A 39 -3.47 8.52 4.14
CA LEU A 39 -4.57 7.57 4.18
C LEU A 39 -5.94 8.28 4.20
N ASP A 40 -6.03 9.48 4.78
CA ASP A 40 -7.28 10.23 4.79
C ASP A 40 -7.61 10.76 3.39
N LEU A 41 -6.59 11.12 2.61
CA LEU A 41 -6.74 11.44 1.18
C LEU A 41 -7.26 10.23 0.38
N ALA A 42 -6.75 9.02 0.66
CA ALA A 42 -7.24 7.80 0.00
C ALA A 42 -8.70 7.48 0.38
N LEU A 43 -9.10 7.73 1.62
CA LEU A 43 -10.48 7.53 2.08
C LEU A 43 -11.44 8.57 1.47
N SER A 44 -11.00 9.82 1.32
CA SER A 44 -11.87 10.91 0.84
C SER A 44 -12.37 10.71 -0.59
N VAL A 45 -11.63 9.97 -1.42
CA VAL A 45 -11.98 9.69 -2.83
C VAL A 45 -12.71 8.37 -3.03
N ALA A 46 -12.90 7.55 -1.99
CA ALA A 46 -13.40 6.18 -2.11
C ALA A 46 -14.75 6.07 -2.85
N GLU A 47 -15.68 6.99 -2.57
CA GLU A 47 -17.01 6.98 -3.20
C GLU A 47 -16.96 7.27 -4.70
N ALA A 48 -15.99 8.06 -5.18
CA ALA A 48 -15.77 8.28 -6.61
C ALA A 48 -15.41 6.97 -7.35
N PHE A 49 -14.77 6.04 -6.63
CA PHE A 49 -14.46 4.68 -7.11
C PHE A 49 -15.53 3.66 -6.78
N ARG A 50 -16.72 4.10 -6.31
CA ARG A 50 -17.86 3.25 -5.93
C ARG A 50 -17.54 2.27 -4.79
N ILE A 51 -16.62 2.65 -3.92
CA ILE A 51 -16.30 1.92 -2.69
C ILE A 51 -16.95 2.69 -1.53
N SER A 52 -17.76 2.01 -0.72
CA SER A 52 -18.37 2.65 0.46
C SER A 52 -17.29 3.03 1.48
N HIS A 53 -17.55 4.06 2.29
CA HIS A 53 -16.62 4.45 3.36
C HIS A 53 -16.28 3.31 4.33
N ASP A 54 -17.26 2.47 4.68
CA ASP A 54 -17.04 1.33 5.58
C ASP A 54 -16.16 0.24 4.93
N GLU A 55 -16.38 -0.03 3.65
CA GLU A 55 -15.53 -0.95 2.88
C GLU A 55 -14.12 -0.40 2.71
N ALA A 56 -13.97 0.89 2.40
CA ALA A 56 -12.68 1.55 2.26
C ALA A 56 -11.86 1.49 3.56
N ARG A 57 -12.50 1.76 4.71
CA ARG A 57 -11.86 1.62 6.04
C ARG A 57 -11.46 0.19 6.33
N LYS A 58 -12.27 -0.79 5.95
CA LYS A 58 -11.93 -2.21 6.09
C LYS A 58 -10.70 -2.57 5.25
N ILE A 59 -10.69 -2.20 3.96
CA ILE A 59 -9.54 -2.41 3.07
C ILE A 59 -8.28 -1.75 3.64
N MET A 60 -8.37 -0.50 4.09
CA MET A 60 -7.26 0.22 4.71
C MET A 60 -6.72 -0.52 5.94
N SER A 61 -7.61 -0.98 6.83
CA SER A 61 -7.23 -1.74 8.03
C SER A 61 -6.52 -3.05 7.66
N ASP A 62 -7.07 -3.82 6.72
CA ASP A 62 -6.50 -5.10 6.28
C ASP A 62 -5.13 -4.91 5.63
N MET A 63 -4.96 -3.85 4.83
CA MET A 63 -3.68 -3.47 4.23
C MET A 63 -2.66 -3.07 5.29
N ARG A 64 -3.02 -2.21 6.26
CA ARG A 64 -2.12 -1.82 7.35
C ARG A 64 -1.65 -3.02 8.16
N LEU A 65 -2.56 -3.94 8.50
CA LEU A 65 -2.22 -5.16 9.23
C LEU A 65 -1.27 -6.07 8.44
N SER A 66 -1.50 -6.22 7.14
CA SER A 66 -0.64 -7.01 6.26
C SER A 66 0.75 -6.39 6.12
N VAL A 67 0.82 -5.08 5.88
CA VAL A 67 2.10 -4.36 5.72
C VAL A 67 2.86 -4.30 7.04
N ALA A 68 2.21 -4.17 8.20
CA ALA A 68 2.86 -4.12 9.51
C ALA A 68 3.76 -5.35 9.81
N GLN A 69 3.55 -6.48 9.12
CA GLN A 69 4.37 -7.68 9.22
C GLN A 69 5.72 -7.58 8.48
N TRP A 70 5.97 -6.52 7.71
CA TRP A 70 7.11 -6.44 6.79
C TRP A 70 8.46 -6.66 7.49
N ARG A 71 8.70 -6.12 8.70
CA ARG A 71 9.95 -6.33 9.43
C ARG A 71 10.16 -7.79 9.80
N LYS A 72 9.09 -8.48 10.23
CA LYS A 72 9.12 -9.90 10.58
C LYS A 72 9.47 -10.73 9.35
N LEU A 73 8.87 -10.43 8.20
CA LEU A 73 9.15 -11.10 6.93
C LEU A 73 10.58 -10.81 6.44
N ALA A 74 11.03 -9.55 6.47
CA ALA A 74 12.38 -9.17 6.07
C ALA A 74 13.44 -9.92 6.90
N ARG A 75 13.25 -10.00 8.23
CA ARG A 75 14.13 -10.76 9.12
C ARG A 75 14.08 -12.27 8.85
N HIS A 76 12.89 -12.82 8.56
CA HIS A 76 12.76 -14.22 8.16
C HIS A 76 13.59 -14.56 6.92
N TYR A 77 13.64 -13.63 5.96
CA TYR A 77 14.50 -13.71 4.77
C TYR A 77 15.92 -13.15 4.98
N GLN A 78 16.36 -13.02 6.24
CA GLN A 78 17.74 -12.66 6.63
C GLN A 78 18.21 -11.27 6.17
N VAL A 79 17.28 -10.35 5.89
CA VAL A 79 17.62 -8.92 5.70
C VAL A 79 18.17 -8.38 7.01
N SER A 80 19.31 -7.67 6.96
CA SER A 80 19.97 -7.17 8.17
C SER A 80 19.10 -6.14 8.90
N SER A 81 19.33 -6.00 10.21
CA SER A 81 18.63 -4.96 10.98
C SER A 81 18.95 -3.56 10.44
N ALA A 82 20.19 -3.30 10.03
CA ALA A 82 20.58 -2.02 9.45
C ALA A 82 19.84 -1.73 8.12
N GLU A 83 19.62 -2.74 7.27
CA GLU A 83 18.80 -2.60 6.05
C GLU A 83 17.33 -2.35 6.37
N CYS A 84 16.78 -3.07 7.35
CA CYS A 84 15.42 -2.82 7.81
C CYS A 84 15.28 -1.38 8.33
N GLU A 85 16.20 -0.88 9.14
CA GLU A 85 16.13 0.50 9.64
C GLU A 85 16.22 1.53 8.51
N ARG A 86 17.05 1.30 7.48
CA ARG A 86 17.07 2.18 6.29
C ARG A 86 15.74 2.23 5.55
N MET A 87 14.96 1.16 5.60
CA MET A 87 13.66 1.06 4.92
C MET A 87 12.48 1.45 5.81
N ALA A 88 12.70 1.64 7.12
CA ALA A 88 11.65 1.82 8.12
C ALA A 88 10.65 2.95 7.77
N ASP A 89 11.19 4.04 7.25
CA ASP A 89 10.42 5.22 6.86
C ASP A 89 9.39 4.93 5.76
N ALA A 90 9.69 4.03 4.81
CA ALA A 90 8.77 3.67 3.74
C ALA A 90 7.50 2.94 4.24
N PHE A 91 7.49 2.50 5.50
CA PHE A 91 6.41 1.74 6.10
C PHE A 91 5.78 2.43 7.32
N HIS A 92 6.03 3.73 7.53
CA HIS A 92 5.59 4.44 8.74
C HIS A 92 4.06 4.48 8.94
N LEU A 93 3.26 4.41 7.87
CA LEU A 93 1.80 4.37 7.93
C LEU A 93 1.22 3.02 8.40
N ALA A 94 2.05 1.98 8.42
CA ALA A 94 1.73 0.65 8.93
C ALA A 94 2.63 0.32 10.13
N PRO A 95 2.49 1.06 11.26
CA PRO A 95 3.29 0.79 12.43
C PRO A 95 3.09 -0.67 12.86
N GLY A 96 4.20 -1.36 13.17
CA GLY A 96 4.14 -2.68 13.77
C GLY A 96 3.30 -2.63 15.03
N ARG A 97 2.62 -3.72 15.37
CA ARG A 97 2.08 -3.85 16.74
C ARG A 97 3.25 -3.66 17.70
N ILE A 98 3.10 -2.68 18.60
CA ILE A 98 3.90 -2.63 19.82
C ILE A 98 3.33 -3.76 20.65
N ASP A 99 4.01 -4.89 20.62
CA ASP A 99 3.79 -5.99 21.55
C ASP A 99 4.33 -5.59 22.93
#